data_AF-X0Y6V3-F1
#
_entry.id   AF-X0Y6V3-F1
#
_cell.length_a   1.000
_cell.length_b   1.000
_cell.length_c   1.000
_cell.angle_alpha   90.00
_cell.angle_beta   90.00
_cell.angle_gamma   90.00
#
_symmetry.space_group_name_H-M   'P 1'
#
loop_
_entity.id
_entity.type
_entity.pdbx_description
1 polymer ?
#
loop_
_entity_poly.entity_id
_entity_poly.type
_entity_poly.pdbx_seq_one_letter_code
_entity_poly.pdbx_strand_id
1 'polypeptide(L)'
;MLCSRHSFTGVKKTVPRRDDLKKIMLIGSGPIVIGQACEFDYSGTQACKALREENYEVVLVNSNPATIMTDPGTADRTYIEPLTWEMIAKIIAKERPDALLPTLGGQTALNVAMELDEHGVLEK
;
A
#
# COMPACT_ATOMS: atom_id res chain seq x y z
N MET A 1 -41.08 -19.76 -26.75
CA MET A 1 -39.98 -18.81 -26.52
C MET A 1 -39.19 -19.29 -25.31
N LEU A 2 -38.28 -20.25 -25.52
CA LEU A 2 -37.43 -20.84 -24.48
C LEU A 2 -36.10 -20.09 -24.50
N CYS A 3 -35.86 -19.27 -23.48
CA CYS A 3 -34.57 -18.60 -23.30
C CYS A 3 -33.55 -19.65 -22.83
N SER A 4 -32.62 -20.00 -23.71
CA SER A 4 -31.57 -21.00 -23.46
C SER A 4 -30.63 -20.53 -22.34
N ARG A 5 -30.55 -21.32 -21.26
CA ARG A 5 -29.55 -21.18 -20.20
C ARG A 5 -28.16 -21.42 -20.81
N HIS A 6 -27.45 -20.35 -21.13
CA HIS A 6 -26.03 -20.43 -21.41
C HIS A 6 -25.31 -20.70 -20.10
N SER A 7 -24.81 -21.93 -19.96
CA SER A 7 -23.85 -22.32 -18.93
C SER A 7 -22.58 -21.48 -19.11
N PHE A 8 -22.36 -20.52 -18.23
CA PHE A 8 -21.14 -19.72 -18.17
C PHE A 8 -20.01 -20.62 -17.62
N THR A 9 -19.32 -21.36 -18.49
CA THR A 9 -18.03 -22.00 -18.16
C THR A 9 -16.92 -20.98 -18.32
N GLY A 10 -17.01 -19.87 -17.58
CA GLY A 10 -15.97 -18.87 -17.52
C GLY A 10 -14.91 -19.31 -16.52
N VAL A 11 -13.80 -19.87 -17.01
CA VAL A 11 -12.57 -19.93 -16.21
C VAL A 11 -12.27 -18.48 -15.80
N LYS A 12 -12.44 -18.17 -14.52
CA LYS A 12 -12.11 -16.87 -13.93
C LYS A 12 -10.62 -16.67 -14.17
N LYS A 13 -10.24 -15.92 -15.21
CA LYS A 13 -8.85 -15.58 -15.52
C LYS A 13 -8.39 -14.56 -14.48
N THR A 14 -8.14 -15.03 -13.26
CA THR A 14 -7.55 -14.24 -12.18
C THR A 14 -6.11 -13.99 -12.55
N VAL A 15 -5.69 -12.72 -12.55
CA VAL A 15 -4.26 -12.41 -12.60
C VAL A 15 -3.65 -13.01 -11.32
N PRO A 16 -2.73 -13.98 -11.44
CA PRO A 16 -2.16 -14.62 -10.27
C PRO A 16 -1.27 -13.63 -9.49
N ARG A 17 -1.02 -13.94 -8.22
CA ARG A 17 -0.03 -13.25 -7.39
C ARG A 17 1.31 -13.18 -8.14
N ARG A 18 2.04 -12.08 -7.96
CA ARG A 18 3.41 -11.91 -8.46
C ARG A 18 4.39 -12.57 -7.51
N ASP A 19 5.11 -13.59 -7.99
CA ASP A 19 6.09 -14.34 -7.19
C ASP A 19 7.46 -13.65 -7.12
N ASP A 20 7.70 -12.66 -7.98
CA ASP A 20 8.92 -11.86 -7.98
C ASP A 20 8.96 -10.82 -6.85
N LEU A 21 7.81 -10.52 -6.24
CA LEU A 21 7.67 -9.58 -5.13
C LEU A 21 7.51 -10.34 -3.81
N LYS A 22 8.24 -9.92 -2.77
CA LYS A 22 8.16 -10.47 -1.42
C LYS A 22 7.78 -9.41 -0.41
N LYS A 23 8.38 -8.22 -0.51
CA LYS A 23 8.18 -7.12 0.43
C LYS A 23 7.58 -5.91 -0.28
N ILE A 24 6.45 -5.42 0.24
CA ILE A 24 5.75 -4.27 -0.32
C ILE A 24 5.70 -3.17 0.74
N MET A 25 6.11 -1.97 0.34
CA MET A 25 5.97 -0.78 1.17
C MET A 25 4.68 -0.03 0.82
N LEU A 26 3.79 0.12 1.79
CA LEU A 26 2.59 0.93 1.72
C LEU A 26 2.85 2.31 2.32
N ILE A 27 2.49 3.37 1.59
CA ILE A 27 2.55 4.76 2.08
C ILE A 27 1.14 5.20 2.48
N GLY A 28 0.95 5.55 3.74
CA GLY A 28 -0.30 6.07 4.29
C GLY A 28 -0.56 7.54 3.91
N SER A 29 -1.69 8.07 4.36
CA SER A 29 -2.11 9.45 4.04
C SER A 29 -1.55 10.52 4.96
N GLY A 30 -1.04 10.15 6.13
CA GLY A 30 -0.65 11.11 7.15
C GLY A 30 -1.86 11.62 7.95
N PRO A 31 -1.77 12.82 8.54
CA PRO A 31 -2.84 13.36 9.38
C PRO A 31 -4.13 13.61 8.60
N ILE A 32 -5.27 13.50 9.30
CA ILE A 32 -6.58 13.79 8.74
C ILE A 32 -6.69 15.30 8.47
N VAL A 33 -7.03 15.64 7.22
CA VAL A 33 -7.30 17.01 6.78
C VAL A 33 -8.59 17.07 5.97
N ILE A 34 -9.18 18.25 5.81
CA ILE A 34 -10.37 18.42 4.96
C ILE A 34 -10.02 17.99 3.53
N GLY A 35 -10.76 17.04 2.98
CA GLY A 35 -10.52 16.47 1.65
C GLY A 35 -9.59 15.26 1.61
N GLN A 36 -8.99 14.87 2.75
CA GLN A 36 -8.21 13.63 2.89
C GLN A 36 -8.34 13.11 4.32
N ALA A 37 -9.29 12.20 4.54
CA ALA A 37 -9.71 11.78 5.87
C ALA A 37 -9.62 10.26 6.07
N CYS A 38 -10.58 9.72 6.85
CA CYS A 38 -10.56 8.35 7.36
C CYS A 38 -10.66 7.28 6.26
N GLU A 39 -11.08 7.62 5.05
CA GLU A 39 -11.16 6.71 3.92
C GLU A 39 -9.82 6.02 3.62
N PHE A 40 -8.70 6.70 3.87
CA PHE A 40 -7.37 6.15 3.64
C PHE A 40 -6.88 5.23 4.76
N ASP A 41 -7.36 5.39 5.99
CA ASP A 41 -7.13 4.40 7.05
C ASP A 41 -7.88 3.10 6.72
N TYR A 42 -9.14 3.22 6.30
CA TYR A 42 -9.92 2.07 5.85
C TYR A 42 -9.26 1.36 4.67
N SER A 43 -8.95 2.09 3.60
CA SER A 43 -8.31 1.52 2.40
C SER A 43 -6.92 0.94 2.68
N GLY A 44 -6.10 1.63 3.48
CA GLY A 44 -4.77 1.17 3.88
C GLY A 44 -4.84 -0.11 4.71
N THR A 45 -5.77 -0.19 5.66
CA THR A 45 -6.01 -1.39 6.47
C THR A 45 -6.43 -2.58 5.59
N GLN A 46 -7.34 -2.37 4.64
CA GLN A 46 -7.74 -3.42 3.70
C GLN A 46 -6.58 -3.92 2.86
N ALA A 47 -5.69 -3.03 2.42
CA ALA A 47 -4.52 -3.43 1.66
C ALA A 47 -3.48 -4.19 2.50
N CYS A 48 -3.19 -3.74 3.72
CA CYS A 48 -2.34 -4.50 4.63
C CYS A 48 -2.86 -5.93 4.81
N LYS A 49 -4.18 -6.09 5.03
CA LYS A 49 -4.82 -7.39 5.15
C LYS A 49 -4.69 -8.22 3.87
N ALA A 50 -5.06 -7.67 2.71
CA ALA A 50 -5.02 -8.38 1.44
C ALA A 50 -3.60 -8.82 1.05
N LEU A 51 -2.61 -7.96 1.25
CA LEU A 51 -1.21 -8.28 0.96
C LEU A 51 -0.67 -9.39 1.87
N ARG A 52 -1.04 -9.37 3.16
CA ARG A 52 -0.65 -10.42 4.12
C ARG A 52 -1.33 -11.76 3.83
N GLU A 53 -2.62 -11.76 3.46
CA GLU A 53 -3.35 -12.98 3.07
C GLU A 53 -2.70 -13.67 1.86
N GLU A 54 -2.11 -12.88 0.96
CA GLU A 54 -1.37 -13.41 -0.18
C GLU A 54 0.04 -13.87 0.19
N ASN A 55 0.56 -13.58 1.40
CA ASN A 55 1.95 -13.83 1.88
C ASN A 55 3.01 -12.82 1.40
N TYR A 56 2.68 -11.53 1.28
CA TYR A 56 3.68 -10.48 1.18
C TYR A 56 4.09 -9.98 2.58
N GLU A 57 5.36 -9.63 2.76
CA GLU A 57 5.81 -8.83 3.90
C GLU A 57 5.40 -7.38 3.68
N VAL A 58 4.63 -6.81 4.60
CA VAL A 58 4.10 -5.46 4.49
C VAL A 58 4.89 -4.52 5.40
N VAL A 59 5.50 -3.51 4.79
CA VAL A 59 6.08 -2.37 5.49
C VAL A 59 5.15 -1.19 5.32
N LEU A 60 4.61 -0.67 6.42
CA LEU A 60 3.74 0.50 6.40
C LEU A 60 4.47 1.73 6.96
N VAL A 61 4.32 2.87 6.29
CA VAL A 61 4.71 4.17 6.81
C VAL A 61 3.49 5.10 6.86
N ASN A 62 3.16 5.63 8.02
CA ASN A 62 2.10 6.63 8.18
C ASN A 62 2.37 7.51 9.40
N SER A 63 2.34 8.84 9.25
CA SER A 63 2.60 9.76 10.35
C SER A 63 1.45 9.91 11.34
N ASN A 64 0.26 9.41 11.03
CA ASN A 64 -0.92 9.52 11.89
C ASN A 64 -1.02 8.32 12.85
N PRO A 65 -0.82 8.52 14.18
CA PRO A 65 -0.90 7.43 15.15
C PRO A 65 -2.33 6.98 15.47
N ALA A 66 -3.36 7.76 15.07
CA ALA A 66 -4.75 7.47 15.36
C ALA A 66 -5.42 6.71 14.20
N THR A 67 -4.78 5.64 13.71
CA THR A 67 -5.26 4.83 12.58
C THR A 67 -5.15 3.34 12.87
N ILE A 68 -6.11 2.54 12.39
CA ILE A 68 -6.09 1.08 12.53
C ILE A 68 -4.96 0.47 11.70
N MET A 69 -4.65 1.07 10.55
CA MET A 69 -3.53 0.60 9.71
C MET A 69 -2.20 0.62 10.47
N THR A 70 -2.02 1.55 11.41
CA THR A 70 -0.81 1.64 12.26
C THR A 70 -0.82 0.76 13.50
N ASP A 71 -1.91 0.02 13.77
CA ASP A 71 -1.96 -0.88 14.93
C ASP A 71 -0.91 -1.99 14.82
N PRO A 72 -0.33 -2.43 15.96
CA PRO A 72 0.55 -3.59 15.98
C PRO A 72 -0.14 -4.83 15.40
N GLY A 73 0.49 -5.45 14.41
CA GLY A 73 -0.02 -6.67 13.76
C GLY A 73 -0.82 -6.45 12.48
N THR A 74 -1.18 -5.21 12.14
CA THR A 74 -1.80 -4.90 10.84
C THR A 74 -0.80 -5.03 9.70
N ALA A 75 0.45 -4.59 9.90
CA ALA A 75 1.58 -4.78 9.00
C ALA A 75 2.72 -5.52 9.72
N ASP A 76 3.67 -6.09 8.95
CA ASP A 76 4.85 -6.75 9.54
C ASP A 76 5.79 -5.75 10.18
N ARG A 77 5.88 -4.55 9.58
CA ARG A 77 6.62 -3.41 10.12
C ARG A 77 5.79 -2.15 9.93
N THR A 78 5.67 -1.38 11.01
CA THR A 78 4.94 -0.11 11.00
C THR A 78 5.88 1.01 11.45
N TYR A 79 5.95 2.07 10.64
CA TYR A 79 6.70 3.29 10.91
C TYR A 79 5.73 4.45 11.10
N ILE A 80 5.71 5.02 12.30
CA ILE A 80 4.98 6.25 12.60
C ILE A 80 5.97 7.41 12.51
N GLU A 81 6.22 7.83 11.27
CA GLU A 81 7.27 8.80 10.89
C GLU A 81 6.70 9.83 9.90
N PRO A 82 7.33 11.01 9.76
CA PRO A 82 6.92 12.01 8.77
C PRO A 82 6.92 11.47 7.33
N LEU A 83 5.88 11.83 6.57
CA LEU A 83 5.74 11.45 5.16
C LEU A 83 6.47 12.45 4.25
N THR A 84 7.79 12.53 4.38
CA THR A 84 8.68 13.27 3.47
C THR A 84 9.54 12.29 2.69
N TRP A 85 9.94 12.64 1.46
CA TRP A 85 10.74 11.74 0.62
C TRP A 85 12.06 11.34 1.29
N GLU A 86 12.71 12.21 2.07
CA GLU A 86 13.97 11.90 2.76
C GLU A 86 13.78 10.84 3.83
N MET A 87 12.67 10.93 4.58
CA MET A 87 12.34 9.96 5.61
C MET A 87 11.99 8.62 4.97
N ILE A 88 11.13 8.62 3.95
CA ILE A 88 10.77 7.39 3.25
C ILE A 88 12.00 6.77 2.57
N ALA A 89 12.91 7.56 2.00
CA ALA A 89 14.16 7.07 1.42
C ALA A 89 15.05 6.36 2.46
N LYS A 90 15.12 6.86 3.71
CA LYS A 90 15.82 6.18 4.80
C LYS A 90 15.18 4.84 5.15
N ILE A 91 13.85 4.77 5.16
CA ILE A 91 13.10 3.54 5.43
C ILE A 91 13.31 2.55 4.27
N ILE A 92 13.24 3.00 3.02
CA ILE A 92 13.53 2.19 1.82
C ILE A 92 14.95 1.62 1.90
N ALA A 93 15.96 2.43 2.26
CA ALA A 93 17.34 1.96 2.37
C ALA A 93 17.51 0.87 3.46
N LYS A 94 16.75 0.96 4.56
CA LYS A 94 16.75 -0.01 5.66
C LYS A 94 15.97 -1.28 5.30
N GLU A 95 14.78 -1.14 4.76
CA GLU A 95 13.82 -2.23 4.56
C GLU A 95 13.97 -2.93 3.22
N ARG A 96 14.47 -2.23 2.20
CA ARG A 96 14.61 -2.70 0.82
C ARG A 96 13.34 -3.38 0.29
N PRO A 97 12.21 -2.67 0.21
CA PRO A 97 10.99 -3.22 -0.40
C PRO A 97 11.19 -3.49 -1.89
N ASP A 98 10.56 -4.55 -2.40
CA ASP A 98 10.59 -4.89 -3.84
C ASP A 98 9.63 -4.00 -4.65
N ALA A 99 8.59 -3.48 -3.99
CA ALA A 99 7.62 -2.58 -4.60
C ALA A 99 7.07 -1.55 -3.61
N LEU A 100 6.65 -0.41 -4.17
CA LEU A 100 5.92 0.63 -3.47
C LEU A 100 4.45 0.62 -3.89
N LEU A 101 3.56 0.84 -2.92
CA LEU A 101 2.12 1.00 -3.12
C LEU A 101 1.68 2.39 -2.63
N PRO A 102 1.73 3.43 -3.51
CA PRO A 102 1.43 4.81 -3.12
C PRO A 102 -0.03 5.22 -3.35
N THR A 103 -0.89 4.29 -3.78
CA THR A 103 -2.25 4.61 -4.28
C THR A 103 -3.33 4.65 -3.20
N LEU A 104 -3.00 4.31 -1.96
CA LEU A 104 -3.97 4.18 -0.86
C LEU A 104 -3.72 5.17 0.29
N GLY A 105 -2.81 6.12 0.09
CA GLY A 105 -2.54 7.22 1.02
C GLY A 105 -2.91 8.60 0.45
N GLY A 106 -3.89 8.64 -0.46
CA GLY A 106 -4.38 9.90 -1.05
C GLY A 106 -3.31 10.68 -1.81
N GLN A 107 -3.45 12.00 -1.84
CA GLN A 107 -2.52 12.87 -2.56
C GLN A 107 -1.16 12.92 -1.89
N THR A 108 -1.10 12.81 -0.55
CA THR A 108 0.17 12.76 0.19
C THR A 108 1.06 11.64 -0.33
N ALA A 109 0.54 10.41 -0.40
CA ALA A 109 1.33 9.26 -0.84
C ALA A 109 1.76 9.37 -2.32
N LEU A 110 0.88 9.87 -3.18
CA LEU A 110 1.19 10.08 -4.60
C LEU A 110 2.31 11.12 -4.77
N ASN A 111 2.23 12.25 -4.07
CA ASN A 111 3.24 13.30 -4.14
C ASN A 111 4.59 12.80 -3.65
N VAL A 112 4.63 12.11 -2.51
CA VAL A 112 5.89 11.58 -1.97
C VAL A 112 6.47 10.52 -2.90
N ALA A 113 5.64 9.69 -3.54
CA ALA A 113 6.12 8.72 -4.52
C ALA A 113 6.75 9.39 -5.75
N MET A 114 6.14 10.48 -6.25
CA MET A 114 6.72 11.29 -7.33
C MET A 114 8.03 11.95 -6.88
N GLU A 115 8.10 12.51 -5.68
CA GLU A 115 9.34 13.10 -5.14
C GLU A 115 10.46 12.05 -5.03
N LEU A 116 10.13 10.83 -4.58
CA LEU A 116 11.11 9.73 -4.52
C LEU A 116 11.65 9.35 -5.90
N ASP A 117 10.79 9.34 -6.92
CA ASP A 117 11.16 9.08 -8.31
C ASP A 117 12.04 10.21 -8.87
N GLU A 118 11.63 11.48 -8.70
CA GLU A 118 12.36 12.67 -9.12
C GLU A 118 13.77 12.76 -8.50
N HIS A 119 13.94 12.27 -7.27
CA HIS A 119 15.23 12.22 -6.59
C HIS A 119 16.04 10.93 -6.87
N GLY A 120 15.56 10.07 -7.78
CA GLY A 120 16.24 8.83 -8.19
C GLY A 120 16.39 7.81 -7.05
N VAL A 121 15.48 7.85 -6.06
CA VAL A 121 15.49 6.89 -4.94
C VAL A 121 15.01 5.52 -5.41
N LEU A 122 14.11 5.47 -6.38
CA LEU A 122 13.46 4.23 -6.86
C LEU A 122 14.25 3.50 -7.96
N GLU A 123 15.26 4.14 -8.53
CA GLU A 123 16.11 3.56 -9.58
C GLU A 123 17.27 2.71 -9.04
N LYS A 124 17.43 2.64 -7.71
CA LYS A 124 18.54 1.97 -7.01
C LYS A 124 18.14 0.61 -6.46
#